data_AF-A0A519LK15-F1
#
_entry.id   AF-A0A519LK15-F1
#
_cell.length_a   1.000
_cell.length_b   1.000
_cell.length_c   1.000
_cell.angle_alpha   90.00
_cell.angle_beta   90.00
_cell.angle_gamma   90.00
#
_symmetry.space_group_name_H-M   'P 1'
#
loop_
_entity.id
_entity.type
_entity.pdbx_description
1 polymer ?
#
loop_
_entity_poly.entity_id
_entity_poly.type
_entity_poly.pdbx_seq_one_letter_code
_entity_poly.pdbx_strand_id
1 'polypeptide(L)'
;YKNYAEKATDKFPQINDWISIFDVNIALIISIMLIVVIINIIMVLLILIIERTNSIGLLKTLGATNAQIRATFINYTLIIMVPGLLYGNAIGLGLLLIQKFFGIIKLNPENYYVSTVPVDLNPVVILSISAGILLISGLALIIPSYLISKISPVKSIKYS
;
A
#
# COMPACT_ATOMS: atom_id res chain seq x y z
N TYR A 1 40.96 29.55 8.79
CA TYR A 1 39.53 29.57 9.15
C TYR A 1 38.85 28.33 8.58
N LYS A 2 38.92 27.21 9.30
CA LYS A 2 38.33 25.91 8.93
C LYS A 2 37.10 25.68 9.80
N ASN A 3 35.98 25.40 9.14
CA ASN A 3 34.88 24.55 9.59
C ASN A 3 34.24 24.83 10.97
N TYR A 4 33.21 25.68 10.97
CA TYR A 4 32.09 25.58 11.92
C TYR A 4 30.80 25.31 11.14
N ALA A 5 30.74 24.14 10.52
CA ALA A 5 29.48 23.52 10.14
C ALA A 5 29.38 22.22 10.96
N GLU A 6 29.35 22.36 12.29
CA GLU A 6 28.89 21.27 13.14
C GLU A 6 27.43 21.04 12.79
N LYS A 7 27.08 19.83 12.37
CA LYS A 7 25.69 19.48 12.10
C LYS A 7 24.93 19.62 13.41
N ALA A 8 23.70 20.15 13.36
CA ALA A 8 22.83 20.21 14.54
C ALA A 8 22.66 18.83 15.22
N THR A 9 22.83 17.75 14.43
CA THR A 9 22.89 16.35 14.84
C THR A 9 24.00 16.04 15.86
N ASP A 10 25.17 16.66 15.73
CA ASP A 10 26.33 16.40 16.61
C ASP A 10 26.22 17.18 17.93
N LYS A 11 25.40 18.24 17.95
CA LYS A 11 25.21 19.13 19.11
C LYS A 11 24.19 18.61 20.12
N PHE A 12 23.26 17.75 19.70
CA PHE A 12 22.21 17.16 20.54
C PHE A 12 22.01 15.65 20.26
N PRO A 13 23.01 14.80 20.58
CA PRO A 13 22.99 13.38 20.23
C PRO A 13 21.79 12.63 20.83
N GLN A 14 21.39 12.97 22.06
CA GLN A 14 20.25 12.32 22.73
C GLN A 14 18.90 12.53 22.02
N ILE A 15 18.67 13.71 21.41
CA ILE A 15 17.44 13.99 20.66
C ILE A 15 17.45 13.23 19.33
N ASN A 16 18.62 13.18 18.67
CA ASN A 16 18.77 12.44 17.42
C ASN A 16 18.56 10.93 17.61
N ASP A 17 19.10 10.35 18.69
CA ASP A 17 18.89 8.94 19.02
C ASP A 17 17.40 8.64 19.25
N TRP A 18 16.69 9.53 19.98
CA TRP A 18 15.25 9.39 20.20
C TRP A 18 14.45 9.45 18.89
N ILE A 19 14.73 10.42 18.00
CA ILE A 19 14.08 10.52 16.68
C ILE A 19 14.33 9.26 15.84
N SER A 20 15.57 8.75 15.83
CA SER A 20 15.93 7.57 15.04
C SER A 20 15.14 6.31 15.43
N ILE A 21 14.78 6.18 16.71
CA ILE A 21 13.93 5.08 17.20
C ILE A 21 12.52 5.18 16.61
N PHE A 22 11.95 6.39 16.50
CA PHE A 22 10.65 6.57 15.85
C PHE A 22 10.72 6.30 14.35
N ASP A 23 11.76 6.77 13.67
CA ASP A 23 11.93 6.53 12.23
C ASP A 23 11.98 5.03 11.91
N VAL A 24 12.73 4.26 12.71
CA VAL A 24 12.80 2.80 12.58
C VAL A 24 11.43 2.14 12.84
N ASN A 25 10.72 2.56 13.88
CA ASN A 25 9.40 2.03 14.20
C ASN A 25 8.36 2.33 13.09
N ILE A 26 8.37 3.55 12.56
CA ILE A 26 7.49 3.96 11.45
C ILE A 26 7.80 3.11 10.21
N ALA A 27 9.09 2.96 9.85
CA ALA A 27 9.50 2.14 8.72
C ALA A 27 9.08 0.67 8.88
N LEU A 28 9.19 0.11 10.09
CA LEU A 28 8.75 -1.25 10.41
C LEU A 28 7.24 -1.41 10.22
N ILE A 29 6.44 -0.49 10.78
CA ILE A 29 4.98 -0.53 10.67
C ILE A 29 4.55 -0.42 9.20
N ILE A 30 5.12 0.51 8.44
CA ILE A 30 4.84 0.67 7.00
C ILE A 30 5.17 -0.62 6.25
N SER A 31 6.29 -1.26 6.56
CA SER A 31 6.72 -2.50 5.91
C SER A 31 5.75 -3.66 6.19
N ILE A 32 5.31 -3.82 7.45
CA ILE A 32 4.33 -4.84 7.83
C ILE A 32 2.99 -4.58 7.12
N MET A 33 2.52 -3.33 7.12
CA MET A 33 1.27 -2.95 6.47
C MET A 33 1.32 -3.16 4.95
N LEU A 34 2.46 -2.89 4.32
CA LEU A 34 2.66 -3.17 2.89
C LEU A 34 2.49 -4.66 2.58
N ILE A 35 3.06 -5.53 3.41
CA ILE A 35 2.90 -7.00 3.27
C ILE A 35 1.42 -7.37 3.38
N VAL A 36 0.71 -6.84 4.37
CA VAL A 36 -0.74 -7.08 4.55
C VAL A 36 -1.53 -6.64 3.31
N VAL A 37 -1.24 -5.47 2.76
CA VAL A 37 -1.87 -4.95 1.53
C VAL A 37 -1.62 -5.87 0.35
N ILE A 38 -0.38 -6.32 0.16
CA ILE A 38 -0.01 -7.24 -0.94
C ILE A 38 -0.82 -8.54 -0.83
N ILE A 39 -0.83 -9.18 0.35
CA ILE A 39 -1.55 -10.43 0.57
C ILE A 39 -3.05 -10.24 0.29
N ASN A 40 -3.64 -9.15 0.79
CA ASN A 40 -5.06 -8.87 0.58
C ASN A 40 -5.41 -8.68 -0.90
N ILE A 41 -4.59 -7.92 -1.63
CA ILE A 41 -4.82 -7.67 -3.06
C ILE A 41 -4.62 -8.93 -3.90
N ILE A 42 -3.67 -9.81 -3.52
CA ILE A 42 -3.53 -11.15 -4.10
C ILE A 42 -4.81 -11.95 -3.86
N MET A 43 -5.34 -11.98 -2.64
CA MET A 43 -6.58 -12.70 -2.33
C MET A 43 -7.76 -12.20 -3.18
N VAL A 44 -7.92 -10.88 -3.32
CA VAL A 44 -8.96 -10.28 -4.17
C VAL A 44 -8.83 -10.76 -5.62
N LEU A 45 -7.62 -10.72 -6.21
CA LEU A 45 -7.39 -11.21 -7.56
C LEU A 45 -7.73 -12.71 -7.70
N LEU A 46 -7.32 -13.53 -6.72
CA LEU A 46 -7.59 -14.97 -6.75
C LEU A 46 -9.09 -15.27 -6.69
N ILE A 47 -9.83 -14.59 -5.82
CA ILE A 47 -11.29 -14.72 -5.72
C ILE A 47 -11.94 -14.35 -7.06
N LEU A 48 -11.54 -13.22 -7.66
CA LEU A 48 -12.05 -12.80 -8.97
C LEU A 48 -11.81 -13.86 -10.06
N ILE A 49 -10.62 -14.48 -10.09
CA ILE A 49 -10.30 -15.54 -11.05
C ILE A 49 -11.20 -16.77 -10.81
N ILE A 50 -11.37 -17.19 -9.56
CA ILE A 50 -12.15 -18.38 -9.19
C ILE A 50 -13.62 -18.18 -9.58
N GLU A 51 -14.23 -17.07 -9.18
CA GLU A 51 -15.63 -16.74 -9.49
C GLU A 51 -15.90 -16.64 -10.99
N ARG A 52 -14.89 -16.27 -11.78
CA ARG A 52 -14.97 -16.10 -13.23
C ARG A 52 -14.32 -17.22 -14.03
N THR A 53 -14.07 -18.39 -13.41
CA THR A 53 -13.42 -19.54 -14.07
C THR A 53 -14.16 -19.98 -15.34
N ASN A 54 -15.50 -20.00 -15.32
CA ASN A 54 -16.32 -20.39 -16.48
C ASN A 54 -16.18 -19.37 -17.62
N SER A 55 -16.21 -18.07 -17.31
CA SER A 55 -16.00 -17.01 -18.30
C SER A 55 -14.60 -17.05 -18.91
N ILE A 56 -13.57 -17.36 -18.11
CA ILE A 56 -12.19 -17.57 -18.60
C ILE A 56 -12.16 -18.74 -19.59
N GLY A 57 -12.83 -19.84 -19.28
CA GLY A 57 -12.96 -21.01 -20.15
C GLY A 57 -13.57 -20.66 -21.50
N LEU A 58 -14.70 -19.96 -21.50
CA LEU A 58 -15.39 -19.49 -22.71
C LEU A 58 -14.50 -18.56 -23.56
N LEU A 59 -13.84 -17.59 -22.94
CA LEU A 59 -12.94 -16.68 -23.66
C LEU A 59 -11.81 -17.44 -24.35
N LYS A 60 -11.24 -18.45 -23.69
CA LYS A 60 -10.21 -19.31 -24.29
C LYS A 60 -10.74 -20.15 -25.46
N THR A 61 -11.97 -20.68 -25.38
CA THR A 61 -12.55 -21.40 -26.53
C THR A 61 -12.82 -20.49 -27.71
N LEU A 62 -13.11 -19.21 -27.46
CA LEU A 62 -13.26 -18.18 -28.48
C LEU A 62 -11.92 -17.66 -29.03
N GLY A 63 -10.78 -18.19 -28.55
CA GLY A 63 -9.44 -17.85 -29.06
C GLY A 63 -8.69 -16.79 -28.26
N ALA A 64 -9.21 -16.33 -27.11
CA ALA A 64 -8.49 -15.39 -26.27
C ALA A 64 -7.22 -16.02 -25.67
N THR A 65 -6.11 -15.29 -25.76
CA THR A 65 -4.82 -15.73 -25.20
C THR A 65 -4.78 -15.56 -23.68
N ASN A 66 -3.95 -16.37 -23.00
CA ASN A 66 -3.73 -16.22 -21.56
C ASN A 66 -3.25 -14.82 -21.17
N ALA A 67 -2.47 -14.15 -22.04
CA ALA A 67 -1.97 -12.80 -21.80
C ALA A 67 -3.10 -11.75 -21.80
N GLN A 68 -4.02 -11.84 -22.76
CA GLN A 68 -5.19 -10.96 -22.82
C GLN A 68 -6.07 -11.12 -21.57
N ILE A 69 -6.36 -12.37 -21.18
CA ILE A 69 -7.17 -12.65 -20.00
C ILE A 69 -6.47 -12.12 -18.74
N ARG A 70 -5.16 -12.39 -18.57
CA ARG A 70 -4.37 -11.85 -17.45
C ARG A 70 -4.43 -10.33 -17.37
N ALA A 71 -4.24 -9.63 -18.49
CA ALA A 71 -4.30 -8.18 -18.54
C ALA A 71 -5.67 -7.66 -18.08
N THR A 72 -6.77 -8.30 -18.51
CA THR A 72 -8.12 -7.94 -18.06
C THR A 72 -8.27 -8.06 -16.55
N PHE A 73 -7.87 -9.18 -15.94
CA PHE A 73 -8.01 -9.35 -14.49
C PHE A 73 -7.12 -8.39 -13.69
N ILE A 74 -5.87 -8.16 -14.12
CA ILE A 74 -4.99 -7.18 -13.49
C ILE A 74 -5.61 -5.79 -13.57
N ASN A 75 -6.11 -5.38 -14.74
CA ASN A 75 -6.77 -4.08 -14.91
C ASN A 75 -8.02 -3.95 -14.02
N TYR A 76 -8.84 -5.00 -13.92
CA TYR A 76 -10.00 -5.02 -13.01
C TYR A 76 -9.57 -4.83 -11.55
N THR A 77 -8.53 -5.53 -11.10
CA THR A 77 -8.02 -5.37 -9.74
C THR A 77 -7.44 -3.97 -9.50
N LEU A 78 -6.74 -3.39 -10.48
CA LEU A 78 -6.24 -2.01 -10.40
C LEU A 78 -7.38 -0.98 -10.31
N ILE A 79 -8.47 -1.18 -11.05
CA ILE A 79 -9.68 -0.34 -10.98
C ILE A 79 -10.33 -0.40 -9.58
N ILE A 80 -10.22 -1.53 -8.88
CA ILE A 80 -10.69 -1.64 -7.48
C ILE A 80 -9.70 -0.96 -6.53
N MET A 81 -8.40 -1.11 -6.78
CA MET A 81 -7.33 -0.62 -5.92
C MET A 81 -7.21 0.91 -5.89
N VAL A 82 -7.34 1.58 -7.05
CA VAL A 82 -7.15 3.03 -7.16
C VAL A 82 -8.18 3.82 -6.33
N PRO A 83 -9.51 3.57 -6.43
CA PRO A 83 -10.48 4.21 -5.55
C PRO A 83 -10.23 3.89 -4.08
N GLY A 84 -9.84 2.65 -3.75
CA GLY A 84 -9.47 2.26 -2.38
C GLY A 84 -8.35 3.13 -1.80
N LEU A 85 -7.31 3.40 -2.60
CA LEU A 85 -6.22 4.31 -2.24
C LEU A 85 -6.71 5.76 -2.06
N LEU A 86 -7.60 6.24 -2.93
CA LEU A 86 -8.14 7.59 -2.84
C LEU A 86 -8.99 7.78 -1.57
N TYR A 87 -9.90 6.85 -1.29
CA TYR A 87 -10.71 6.88 -0.08
C TYR A 87 -9.85 6.70 1.18
N GLY A 88 -8.87 5.79 1.14
CA GLY A 88 -7.92 5.60 2.24
C GLY A 88 -7.14 6.88 2.55
N ASN A 89 -6.62 7.56 1.53
CA ASN A 89 -5.95 8.85 1.70
C ASN A 89 -6.90 9.93 2.22
N ALA A 90 -8.14 10.02 1.69
CA ALA A 90 -9.11 11.00 2.16
C ALA A 90 -9.43 10.82 3.66
N ILE A 91 -9.63 9.57 4.10
CA ILE A 91 -9.87 9.23 5.50
C ILE A 91 -8.62 9.52 6.35
N GLY A 92 -7.44 9.06 5.93
CA GLY A 92 -6.19 9.26 6.67
C GLY A 92 -5.83 10.73 6.83
N LEU A 93 -5.90 11.51 5.75
CA LEU A 93 -5.68 12.96 5.79
C LEU A 93 -6.73 13.66 6.64
N GLY A 94 -8.00 13.23 6.56
CA GLY A 94 -9.07 13.74 7.42
C GLY A 94 -8.75 13.59 8.90
N LEU A 95 -8.30 12.40 9.31
CA LEU A 95 -7.89 12.13 10.70
C LEU A 95 -6.69 12.98 11.12
N LEU A 96 -5.69 13.14 10.25
CA LEU A 96 -4.52 13.97 10.52
C LEU A 96 -4.89 15.46 10.67
N LEU A 97 -5.80 15.97 9.84
CA LEU A 97 -6.30 17.34 9.95
C LEU A 97 -7.09 17.56 11.24
N ILE A 98 -7.94 16.59 11.62
CA ILE A 98 -8.65 16.63 12.90
C ILE A 98 -7.65 16.69 14.06
N GLN A 99 -6.61 15.85 14.06
CA GLN A 99 -5.56 15.89 15.08
C GLN A 99 -4.82 17.23 15.08
N LYS A 100 -4.52 17.79 13.90
CA LYS A 100 -3.80 19.08 13.77
C LYS A 100 -4.59 20.26 14.35
N PHE A 101 -5.90 20.32 14.13
CA PHE A 101 -6.73 21.44 14.59
C PHE A 101 -7.28 21.27 16.00
N PHE A 102 -7.66 20.05 16.39
CA PHE A 102 -8.31 19.79 17.67
C PHE A 102 -7.37 19.23 18.74
N GLY A 103 -6.18 18.73 18.36
CA GLY A 103 -5.18 18.21 19.30
C GLY A 103 -5.71 17.09 20.20
N ILE A 104 -6.55 16.21 19.64
CA ILE A 104 -7.28 15.17 20.38
C ILE A 104 -6.31 14.26 21.14
N ILE A 105 -5.23 13.84 20.47
CA ILE A 105 -4.18 13.02 21.05
C ILE A 105 -3.15 13.93 21.72
N LYS A 106 -3.16 13.92 23.05
CA LYS A 106 -2.20 14.63 23.89
C LYS A 106 -1.07 13.71 24.30
N LEU A 107 0.12 14.27 24.43
CA LEU A 107 1.31 13.55 24.89
C LEU A 107 1.70 14.08 26.28
N ASN A 108 2.27 13.21 27.12
CA ASN A 108 2.85 13.65 28.38
C ASN A 108 4.16 14.41 28.07
N PRO A 109 4.25 15.72 28.34
CA PRO A 109 5.44 16.53 28.01
C PRO A 109 6.72 16.03 28.68
N GLU A 110 6.60 15.38 29.85
CA GLU A 110 7.75 14.83 30.59
C GLU A 110 8.43 13.68 29.83
N ASN A 111 7.67 12.91 29.04
CA ASN A 111 8.19 11.75 28.32
C ASN A 111 8.47 12.03 26.84
N TYR A 112 7.78 13.01 26.25
CA TYR A 112 7.78 13.22 24.80
C TYR A 112 8.27 14.61 24.35
N TYR A 113 8.63 15.51 25.29
CA TYR A 113 9.09 16.88 25.01
C TYR A 113 8.12 17.76 24.21
N VAL A 114 6.91 17.24 23.89
CA VAL A 114 5.81 17.93 23.20
C VAL A 114 4.49 17.62 23.91
N SER A 115 3.57 18.58 23.89
CA SER A 115 2.26 18.48 24.58
C SER A 115 1.18 17.81 23.73
N THR A 116 1.35 17.78 22.42
CA THR A 116 0.45 17.13 21.45
C THR A 116 1.29 16.49 20.35
N VAL A 117 0.73 15.48 19.69
CA VAL A 117 1.39 14.86 18.53
C VAL A 117 1.46 15.90 17.41
N PRO A 118 2.67 16.37 17.03
CA PRO A 118 2.81 17.32 15.94
C PRO A 118 2.47 16.62 14.62
N VAL A 119 1.62 17.27 13.82
CA VAL A 119 1.21 16.75 12.50
C VAL A 119 1.87 17.58 11.41
N ASP A 120 2.91 17.02 10.81
CA ASP A 120 3.50 17.54 9.58
C ASP A 120 2.86 16.87 8.36
N LEU A 121 2.34 17.69 7.45
CA LEU A 121 1.68 17.23 6.22
C LEU A 121 2.56 17.61 5.04
N ASN A 122 3.54 16.78 4.75
CA ASN A 122 4.38 16.94 3.56
C ASN A 122 3.72 16.22 2.36
N PRO A 123 3.20 16.95 1.35
CA PRO A 123 2.53 16.33 0.21
C PRO A 123 3.44 15.39 -0.58
N VAL A 124 4.74 15.68 -0.64
CA VAL A 124 5.72 14.86 -1.37
C VAL A 124 5.84 13.49 -0.72
N VAL A 125 5.92 13.42 0.61
CA VAL A 125 6.02 12.15 1.35
C VAL A 125 4.74 11.32 1.18
N ILE A 126 3.59 11.96 1.33
CA ILE A 126 2.27 11.31 1.24
C ILE A 126 2.05 10.72 -0.17
N LEU A 127 2.35 11.49 -1.21
CA LEU A 127 2.26 11.03 -2.60
C LEU A 127 3.30 9.94 -2.90
N SER A 128 4.52 10.05 -2.39
CA SER A 128 5.58 9.05 -2.59
C SER A 128 5.20 7.70 -1.97
N ILE A 129 4.67 7.70 -0.74
CA ILE A 129 4.20 6.48 -0.07
C ILE A 129 3.01 5.89 -0.81
N SER A 130 2.03 6.71 -1.18
CA SER A 130 0.84 6.25 -1.92
C SER A 130 1.20 5.62 -3.26
N ALA A 131 2.08 6.29 -4.03
CA ALA A 131 2.57 5.78 -5.29
C ALA A 131 3.40 4.49 -5.11
N GLY A 132 4.27 4.45 -4.10
CA GLY A 132 5.06 3.28 -3.77
C GLY A 132 4.20 2.06 -3.45
N ILE A 133 3.19 2.23 -2.59
CA ILE A 133 2.24 1.16 -2.25
C ILE A 133 1.52 0.67 -3.51
N LEU A 134 0.94 1.60 -4.31
CA LEU A 134 0.19 1.26 -5.52
C LEU A 134 1.05 0.50 -6.54
N LEU A 135 2.29 0.94 -6.75
CA LEU A 135 3.22 0.30 -7.68
C LEU A 135 3.63 -1.09 -7.18
N ILE A 136 4.04 -1.22 -5.93
CA ILE A 136 4.51 -2.50 -5.38
C ILE A 136 3.38 -3.52 -5.34
N SER A 137 2.19 -3.14 -4.86
CA SER A 137 1.03 -4.04 -4.81
C SER A 137 0.52 -4.38 -6.22
N GLY A 138 0.53 -3.42 -7.14
CA GLY A 138 0.19 -3.65 -8.54
C GLY A 138 1.13 -4.64 -9.23
N LEU A 139 2.45 -4.52 -9.00
CA LEU A 139 3.44 -5.47 -9.51
C LEU A 139 3.28 -6.86 -8.88
N ALA A 140 2.93 -6.94 -7.60
CA ALA A 140 2.71 -8.21 -6.90
C ALA A 140 1.61 -9.07 -7.55
N LEU A 141 0.62 -8.45 -8.23
CA LEU A 141 -0.45 -9.16 -8.95
C LEU A 141 0.04 -10.03 -10.12
N ILE A 142 1.23 -9.72 -10.67
CA ILE A 142 1.76 -10.43 -11.83
C ILE A 142 1.96 -11.91 -11.50
N ILE A 143 2.44 -12.25 -10.30
CA ILE A 143 2.73 -13.62 -9.87
C ILE A 143 1.47 -14.50 -9.84
N PRO A 144 0.42 -14.19 -9.04
CA PRO A 144 -0.78 -15.02 -8.97
C PRO A 144 -1.58 -15.03 -10.29
N SER A 145 -1.47 -13.98 -11.13
CA SER A 145 -2.18 -13.94 -12.42
C SER A 145 -1.81 -15.10 -13.35
N TYR A 146 -0.62 -15.72 -13.19
CA TYR A 146 -0.22 -16.88 -13.98
C TYR A 146 -1.09 -18.12 -13.73
N LEU A 147 -1.84 -18.19 -12.63
CA LEU A 147 -2.79 -19.28 -12.39
C LEU A 147 -3.87 -19.38 -13.48
N ILE A 148 -4.18 -18.27 -14.16
CA ILE A 148 -5.10 -18.24 -15.31
C ILE A 148 -4.64 -19.21 -16.41
N SER A 149 -3.32 -19.38 -16.61
CA SER A 149 -2.80 -20.30 -17.62
C SER A 149 -3.16 -21.76 -17.36
N LYS A 150 -3.39 -22.15 -16.10
CA LYS A 150 -3.72 -23.53 -15.69
C LYS A 150 -5.20 -23.89 -15.87
N ILE A 151 -6.08 -22.92 -16.11
CA ILE A 151 -7.51 -23.16 -16.32
C ILE A 151 -7.72 -23.73 -17.73
N SER A 152 -8.26 -24.97 -17.82
CA SER A 152 -8.52 -25.63 -19.10
C SER A 152 -9.99 -25.46 -19.55
N PRO A 153 -10.24 -25.13 -20.83
CA PRO A 153 -11.59 -24.80 -21.30
C PRO A 153 -12.60 -25.94 -21.18
N VAL A 154 -12.14 -27.17 -21.44
CA VAL A 154 -12.98 -28.38 -21.44
C VAL A 154 -13.45 -28.75 -20.03
N LYS A 155 -12.64 -28.46 -18.99
CA LYS A 155 -13.04 -28.71 -17.60
C LYS A 155 -13.96 -27.62 -17.08
N SER A 156 -13.74 -26.35 -17.43
CA SER A 156 -14.57 -25.25 -16.93
C SER A 156 -16.02 -25.28 -17.45
N ILE A 157 -16.26 -25.77 -18.67
CA ILE A 157 -17.62 -25.75 -19.27
C ILE A 157 -18.45 -26.96 -18.80
N LYS A 158 -17.81 -28.09 -18.46
CA LYS A 158 -18.50 -29.34 -18.06
C LYS A 158 -19.13 -29.31 -16.66
N TYR A 159 -18.81 -28.31 -15.84
CA TYR A 159 -19.30 -28.17 -14.46
C TYR A 159 -20.13 -26.89 -14.23
N SER A 160 -20.69 -26.31 -15.30
CA SER A 160 -21.75 -25.27 -15.17
C SER A 160 -23.13 -25.91 -15.07
#